data_AF-A0A1V2MFU6-F1
#
_entry.id   AF-A0A1V2MFU6-F1
#
_cell.length_a   1.000
_cell.length_b   1.000
_cell.length_c   1.000
_cell.angle_alpha   90.00
_cell.angle_beta   90.00
_cell.angle_gamma   90.00
#
_symmetry.space_group_name_H-M   'P 1'
#
loop_
_entity.id
_entity.type
_entity.pdbx_description
1 polymer ?
#
loop_
_entity_poly.entity_id
_entity_poly.type
_entity_poly.pdbx_seq_one_letter_code
_entity_poly.pdbx_strand_id
1 'polypeptide(L)'
;MDILSFNNYNPDVHREKFKLEEYDMPMIIGEFCFSATDRGHFSPTTMAVSTQQDRADSYINYVESALKSGKFVGVHWFQYYDEPILGRSWDGENFNLGFVDVTDQPYMELVEASRYLYDTMYETMFNHVPMTNIQNEQSQIYLNKGESESIRTATTPVGLNADVSYFSTNLYVAEVDEYGLVTAISDGEATIITKNANDLFVVTSTNVTVGNGDKLASVKFDSDSKEMNLAVGATLDLKNYVQMDSTYLANLEWKSSQKAIATVANGVVTAHSPGRVNIIVSDKNEFTTDSLNLIIGY
;
A
#
# COMPACT_ATOMS: atom_id res chain seq x y z
N MET A 1 -4.20 -0.07 -32.02
CA MET A 1 -3.88 -1.21 -31.16
C MET A 1 -5.03 -1.31 -30.19
N ASP A 2 -5.65 -2.49 -30.11
CA ASP A 2 -6.93 -2.66 -29.41
C ASP A 2 -6.76 -2.92 -27.91
N ILE A 3 -5.66 -3.58 -27.51
CA ILE A 3 -5.30 -3.87 -26.11
C ILE A 3 -3.84 -3.47 -25.89
N LEU A 4 -3.56 -2.64 -24.87
CA LEU A 4 -2.20 -2.19 -24.54
C LEU A 4 -1.43 -3.27 -23.81
N SER A 5 -0.40 -3.81 -24.46
CA SER A 5 0.48 -4.82 -23.85
C SER A 5 1.78 -4.22 -23.33
N PHE A 6 2.16 -4.57 -22.10
CA PHE A 6 3.50 -4.29 -21.58
C PHE A 6 3.92 -5.32 -20.53
N ASN A 7 5.22 -5.44 -20.30
CA ASN A 7 5.78 -6.31 -19.27
C ASN A 7 5.95 -5.52 -17.97
N ASN A 8 5.71 -6.17 -16.83
CA ASN A 8 5.73 -5.50 -15.54
C ASN A 8 6.21 -6.45 -14.43
N TYR A 9 7.52 -6.42 -14.17
CA TYR A 9 8.19 -7.12 -13.08
C TYR A 9 8.20 -6.25 -11.82
N ASN A 10 7.04 -6.15 -11.18
CA ASN A 10 6.81 -5.48 -9.90
C ASN A 10 5.96 -6.39 -8.99
N PRO A 11 5.82 -6.09 -7.68
CA PRO A 11 4.96 -6.85 -6.79
C PRO A 11 3.46 -6.83 -7.17
N ASP A 12 3.02 -5.79 -7.89
CA ASP A 12 1.65 -5.61 -8.37
C ASP A 12 1.63 -4.92 -9.76
N VAL A 13 0.43 -4.64 -10.29
CA VAL A 13 0.26 -3.98 -11.60
C VAL A 13 0.59 -2.48 -11.62
N HIS A 14 0.86 -1.85 -10.49
CA HIS A 14 1.20 -0.43 -10.43
C HIS A 14 2.65 -0.19 -10.85
N ARG A 15 2.88 0.92 -11.56
CA ARG A 15 4.23 1.39 -11.92
C ARG A 15 4.35 2.86 -11.56
N GLU A 16 5.46 3.23 -10.93
CA GLU A 16 5.71 4.58 -10.38
C GLU A 16 5.43 5.73 -11.37
N LYS A 17 5.58 5.49 -12.68
CA LYS A 17 5.42 6.50 -13.75
C LYS A 17 4.36 6.14 -14.80
N PHE A 18 3.53 5.13 -14.54
CA PHE A 18 2.46 4.75 -15.44
C PHE A 18 1.12 4.79 -14.71
N LYS A 19 0.30 5.76 -15.10
CA LYS A 19 -1.01 6.03 -14.51
C LYS A 19 -2.09 5.32 -15.30
N LEU A 20 -2.54 4.17 -14.80
CA LEU A 20 -3.53 3.33 -15.47
C LEU A 20 -4.86 4.08 -15.70
N GLU A 21 -5.19 4.98 -14.79
CA GLU A 21 -6.40 5.80 -14.76
C GLU A 21 -6.46 6.87 -15.87
N GLU A 22 -5.31 7.36 -16.35
CA GLU A 22 -5.26 8.35 -17.44
C GLU A 22 -5.64 7.76 -18.81
N TYR A 23 -5.68 6.43 -18.92
CA TYR A 23 -5.99 5.72 -20.16
C TYR A 23 -7.33 5.00 -20.05
N ASP A 24 -8.26 5.34 -20.93
CA ASP A 24 -9.53 4.64 -21.12
C ASP A 24 -9.37 3.57 -22.21
N MET A 25 -8.52 2.57 -21.95
CA MET A 25 -8.27 1.46 -22.87
C MET A 25 -7.97 0.16 -22.12
N PRO A 26 -8.37 -1.01 -22.66
CA PRO A 26 -8.03 -2.28 -22.04
C PRO A 26 -6.54 -2.57 -22.17
N MET A 27 -5.97 -3.19 -21.13
CA MET A 27 -4.55 -3.50 -21.04
C MET A 27 -4.30 -4.98 -20.75
N ILE A 28 -3.11 -5.48 -21.09
CA ILE A 28 -2.67 -6.84 -20.77
C ILE A 28 -1.21 -6.81 -20.29
N ILE A 29 -0.92 -7.51 -19.19
CA ILE A 29 0.48 -7.74 -18.80
C ILE A 29 1.02 -8.88 -19.65
N GLY A 30 2.04 -8.59 -20.45
CA GLY A 30 2.70 -9.58 -21.30
C GLY A 30 3.56 -10.55 -20.49
N GLU A 31 4.29 -10.03 -19.50
CA GLU A 31 5.20 -10.79 -18.67
C GLU A 31 5.25 -10.23 -17.24
N PHE A 32 5.20 -11.13 -16.27
CA PHE A 32 5.59 -10.92 -14.87
C PHE A 32 6.03 -12.27 -14.27
N CYS A 33 6.72 -12.24 -13.13
CA CYS A 33 7.16 -13.46 -12.45
C CYS A 33 7.55 -13.20 -10.99
N PHE A 34 7.67 -14.30 -10.24
CA PHE A 34 8.35 -14.36 -8.94
C PHE A 34 9.24 -15.59 -8.89
N SER A 35 10.41 -15.47 -8.27
CA SER A 35 11.43 -16.54 -8.21
C SER A 35 11.87 -16.80 -6.78
N ALA A 36 12.15 -18.06 -6.43
CA ALA A 36 12.75 -18.45 -5.16
C ALA A 36 13.97 -19.35 -5.40
N THR A 37 14.76 -19.56 -4.36
CA THR A 37 15.99 -20.39 -4.41
C THR A 37 15.93 -21.61 -3.50
N ASP A 38 14.78 -21.89 -2.88
CA ASP A 38 14.54 -23.03 -1.98
C ASP A 38 14.39 -24.37 -2.70
N ARG A 39 14.50 -24.37 -4.04
CA ARG A 39 14.46 -25.56 -4.92
C ARG A 39 15.70 -25.74 -5.81
N GLY A 40 16.81 -25.09 -5.44
CA GLY A 40 18.14 -25.40 -6.01
C GLY A 40 18.63 -24.47 -7.12
N HIS A 41 17.85 -23.46 -7.53
CA HIS A 41 18.35 -22.38 -8.36
C HIS A 41 19.32 -21.47 -7.60
N PHE A 42 20.33 -20.94 -8.29
CA PHE A 42 21.38 -20.13 -7.67
C PHE A 42 21.11 -18.63 -7.71
N SER A 43 20.33 -18.16 -8.69
CA SER A 43 20.03 -16.75 -8.85
C SER A 43 18.52 -16.53 -8.80
N PRO A 44 18.04 -15.63 -7.94
CA PRO A 44 16.70 -15.11 -8.07
C PRO A 44 16.67 -13.97 -9.11
N THR A 45 15.47 -13.65 -9.57
CA THR A 45 15.14 -12.45 -10.34
C THR A 45 15.17 -11.20 -9.44
N THR A 46 14.87 -10.03 -10.00
CA THR A 46 14.59 -8.83 -9.19
C THR A 46 13.32 -8.97 -8.34
N MET A 47 12.43 -9.91 -8.68
CA MET A 47 11.21 -10.25 -7.93
C MET A 47 11.44 -11.53 -7.10
N ALA A 48 12.52 -11.52 -6.32
CA ALA A 48 12.91 -12.61 -5.44
C ALA A 48 11.98 -12.73 -4.23
N VAL A 49 11.60 -13.96 -3.89
CA VAL A 49 10.90 -14.30 -2.65
C VAL A 49 11.56 -15.51 -1.97
N SER A 50 11.24 -15.77 -0.72
CA SER A 50 12.02 -16.71 0.09
C SER A 50 11.74 -18.17 -0.22
N THR A 51 10.47 -18.50 -0.49
CA THR A 51 10.00 -19.87 -0.67
C THR A 51 9.08 -20.04 -1.88
N GLN A 52 8.87 -21.29 -2.29
CA GLN A 52 7.83 -21.64 -3.27
C GLN A 52 6.42 -21.20 -2.85
N GLN A 53 6.11 -21.22 -1.56
CA GLN A 53 4.84 -20.70 -1.06
C GLN A 53 4.76 -19.19 -1.24
N ASP A 54 5.83 -18.45 -0.91
CA ASP A 54 5.87 -17.00 -1.13
C ASP A 54 5.75 -16.63 -2.63
N ARG A 55 6.24 -17.49 -3.54
CA ARG A 55 6.02 -17.33 -5.00
C ARG A 55 4.55 -17.41 -5.34
N ALA A 56 3.85 -18.39 -4.77
CA ALA A 56 2.41 -18.60 -4.97
C ALA A 56 1.59 -17.44 -4.39
N ASP A 57 1.90 -16.99 -3.18
CA ASP A 57 1.22 -15.87 -2.53
C ASP A 57 1.44 -14.57 -3.33
N SER A 58 2.66 -14.33 -3.81
CA SER A 58 2.98 -13.17 -4.65
C SER A 58 2.30 -13.24 -6.02
N TYR A 59 2.18 -14.43 -6.62
CA TYR A 59 1.42 -14.65 -7.85
C TYR A 59 -0.06 -14.29 -7.67
N ILE A 60 -0.70 -14.74 -6.58
CA ILE A 60 -2.08 -14.38 -6.23
C ILE A 60 -2.22 -12.86 -6.10
N ASN A 61 -1.38 -12.24 -5.28
CA ASN A 61 -1.41 -10.79 -5.03
C ASN A 61 -1.31 -9.99 -6.34
N TYR A 62 -0.39 -10.37 -7.23
CA TYR A 62 -0.21 -9.70 -8.50
C TYR A 62 -1.45 -9.82 -9.39
N VAL A 63 -1.98 -11.04 -9.58
CA VAL A 63 -3.15 -11.27 -10.44
C VAL A 63 -4.37 -10.56 -9.88
N GLU A 64 -4.61 -10.63 -8.57
CA GLU A 64 -5.71 -9.91 -7.93
C GLU A 64 -5.59 -8.40 -8.08
N SER A 65 -4.39 -7.83 -8.00
CA SER A 65 -4.18 -6.40 -8.26
C SER A 65 -4.63 -6.01 -9.68
N ALA A 66 -4.37 -6.88 -10.66
CA ALA A 66 -4.83 -6.69 -12.03
C ALA A 66 -6.37 -6.75 -12.13
N LEU A 67 -6.98 -7.77 -11.52
CA LEU A 67 -8.44 -7.98 -11.52
C LEU A 67 -9.17 -6.81 -10.85
N LYS A 68 -8.71 -6.41 -9.66
CA LYS A 68 -9.32 -5.33 -8.84
C LYS A 68 -9.16 -3.95 -9.48
N SER A 69 -8.15 -3.73 -10.33
CA SER A 69 -7.94 -2.45 -11.01
C SER A 69 -9.04 -2.07 -12.02
N GLY A 70 -9.76 -3.06 -12.57
CA GLY A 70 -10.71 -2.86 -13.67
C GLY A 70 -10.10 -2.43 -15.00
N LYS A 71 -8.77 -2.40 -15.14
CA LYS A 71 -8.05 -1.92 -16.34
C LYS A 71 -7.44 -3.04 -17.19
N PHE A 72 -7.14 -4.18 -16.57
CA PHE A 72 -6.50 -5.31 -17.25
C PHE A 72 -7.52 -6.36 -17.68
N VAL A 73 -7.40 -6.80 -18.92
CA VAL A 73 -8.17 -7.93 -19.47
C VAL A 73 -7.41 -9.27 -19.36
N GLY A 74 -6.18 -9.24 -18.84
CA GLY A 74 -5.38 -10.43 -18.59
C GLY A 74 -3.97 -10.11 -18.14
N VAL A 75 -3.29 -11.14 -17.63
CA VAL A 75 -1.86 -11.12 -17.29
C VAL A 75 -1.27 -12.47 -17.67
N HIS A 76 -0.05 -12.48 -18.20
CA HIS A 76 0.66 -13.71 -18.53
C HIS A 76 1.96 -13.83 -17.74
N TRP A 77 2.09 -14.97 -17.08
CA TRP A 77 3.30 -15.35 -16.36
C TRP A 77 4.42 -15.69 -17.34
N PHE A 78 5.60 -15.17 -17.07
CA PHE A 78 6.83 -15.55 -17.76
C PHE A 78 7.65 -16.46 -16.82
N GLN A 79 7.76 -17.76 -17.06
CA GLN A 79 7.40 -18.55 -18.24
C GLN A 79 6.95 -19.97 -17.84
N TYR A 80 6.73 -20.87 -18.81
CA TYR A 80 6.18 -22.19 -18.50
C TYR A 80 7.11 -23.08 -17.67
N TYR A 81 8.38 -23.21 -18.06
CA TYR A 81 9.37 -24.07 -17.41
C TYR A 81 10.55 -23.28 -16.87
N ASP A 82 11.25 -23.84 -15.88
CA ASP A 82 12.45 -23.22 -15.31
C ASP A 82 13.56 -23.03 -16.33
N GLU A 83 14.35 -21.99 -16.12
CA GLU A 83 15.53 -21.81 -16.95
C GLU A 83 16.61 -22.83 -16.57
N PRO A 84 17.49 -23.20 -17.53
CA PRO A 84 18.58 -24.10 -17.22
C PRO A 84 19.44 -23.56 -16.08
N ILE A 85 19.77 -24.40 -15.10
CA ILE A 85 20.57 -24.00 -13.92
C ILE A 85 21.94 -23.39 -14.29
N LEU A 86 22.48 -23.76 -15.45
CA LEU A 86 23.74 -23.25 -16.00
C LEU A 86 23.57 -22.07 -16.97
N GLY A 87 22.36 -21.52 -17.06
CA GLY A 87 22.03 -20.41 -17.94
C GLY A 87 21.46 -20.87 -19.28
N ARG A 88 20.42 -20.18 -19.75
CA ARG A 88 19.90 -20.35 -21.10
C ARG A 88 20.90 -19.83 -22.14
N SER A 89 20.83 -20.40 -23.34
CA SER A 89 21.93 -20.36 -24.31
C SER A 89 22.34 -18.99 -24.86
N TRP A 90 21.51 -17.95 -24.77
CA TRP A 90 21.77 -16.66 -25.41
C TRP A 90 22.29 -15.55 -24.48
N ASP A 91 21.98 -15.60 -23.19
CA ASP A 91 22.37 -14.57 -22.21
C ASP A 91 22.77 -15.12 -20.83
N GLY A 92 22.61 -16.43 -20.60
CA GLY A 92 22.97 -17.07 -19.35
C GLY A 92 21.96 -16.92 -18.21
N GLU A 93 20.75 -16.41 -18.45
CA GLU A 93 19.69 -16.36 -17.42
C GLU A 93 19.38 -17.77 -16.89
N ASN A 94 19.35 -17.93 -15.56
CA ASN A 94 19.25 -19.23 -14.88
C ASN A 94 18.23 -19.23 -13.73
N PHE A 95 17.13 -18.51 -13.91
CA PHE A 95 16.15 -18.23 -12.87
C PHE A 95 15.12 -19.35 -12.69
N ASN A 96 14.56 -19.39 -11.47
CA ASN A 96 13.43 -20.22 -11.10
C ASN A 96 12.11 -19.55 -11.50
N LEU A 97 11.78 -19.61 -12.78
CA LEU A 97 10.61 -18.95 -13.37
C LEU A 97 9.48 -19.90 -13.72
N GLY A 98 9.71 -21.20 -13.74
CA GLY A 98 8.75 -22.17 -14.25
C GLY A 98 7.53 -22.32 -13.35
N PHE A 99 6.42 -22.67 -13.99
CA PHE A 99 5.33 -23.43 -13.36
C PHE A 99 5.69 -24.92 -13.24
N VAL A 100 6.61 -25.39 -14.10
CA VAL A 100 7.23 -26.72 -14.02
C VAL A 100 8.74 -26.59 -13.94
N ASP A 101 9.39 -27.52 -13.25
CA ASP A 101 10.85 -27.60 -13.18
C ASP A 101 11.48 -28.25 -14.42
N VAL A 102 12.81 -28.31 -14.47
CA VAL A 102 13.57 -28.92 -15.57
C VAL A 102 13.30 -30.43 -15.77
N THR A 103 12.68 -31.08 -14.80
CA THR A 103 12.26 -32.49 -14.84
C THR A 103 10.76 -32.65 -15.13
N ASP A 104 10.11 -31.58 -15.61
CA ASP A 104 8.68 -31.53 -15.94
C ASP A 104 7.79 -31.82 -14.71
N GLN A 105 8.29 -31.51 -13.50
CA GLN A 105 7.50 -31.60 -12.27
C GLN A 105 6.85 -30.25 -11.96
N PRO A 106 5.53 -30.19 -11.75
CA PRO A 106 4.87 -28.95 -11.42
C PRO A 106 5.24 -28.46 -10.01
N TYR A 107 5.38 -27.15 -9.88
CA TYR A 107 5.37 -26.49 -8.58
C TYR A 107 3.93 -26.43 -8.07
N MET A 108 3.59 -27.36 -7.18
CA MET A 108 2.20 -27.52 -6.71
C MET A 108 1.66 -26.27 -6.03
N GLU A 109 2.50 -25.49 -5.35
CA GLU A 109 2.13 -24.21 -4.75
C GLU A 109 1.58 -23.23 -5.82
N LEU A 110 2.25 -23.12 -6.97
CA LEU A 110 1.78 -22.30 -8.10
C LEU A 110 0.55 -22.89 -8.79
N VAL A 111 0.45 -24.23 -8.88
CA VAL A 111 -0.71 -24.90 -9.46
C VAL A 111 -1.97 -24.63 -8.63
N GLU A 112 -1.90 -24.76 -7.31
CA GLU A 112 -3.05 -24.50 -6.43
C GLU A 112 -3.40 -23.00 -6.41
N ALA A 113 -2.42 -22.10 -6.38
CA ALA A 113 -2.66 -20.66 -6.53
C ALA A 113 -3.35 -20.32 -7.86
N SER A 114 -2.93 -20.96 -8.95
CA SER A 114 -3.54 -20.82 -10.25
C SER A 114 -5.01 -21.24 -10.22
N ARG A 115 -5.32 -22.45 -9.71
CA ARG A 115 -6.70 -22.92 -9.59
C ARG A 115 -7.57 -21.97 -8.77
N TYR A 116 -7.06 -21.50 -7.63
CA TYR A 116 -7.75 -20.50 -6.81
C TYR A 116 -8.10 -19.24 -7.61
N LEU A 117 -7.14 -18.67 -8.34
CA LEU A 117 -7.37 -17.48 -9.16
C LEU A 117 -8.38 -17.74 -10.28
N TYR A 118 -8.28 -18.86 -10.99
CA TYR A 118 -9.23 -19.18 -12.07
C TYR A 118 -10.65 -19.44 -11.56
N ASP A 119 -10.80 -19.98 -10.35
CA ASP A 119 -12.10 -20.19 -9.72
C ASP A 119 -12.76 -18.88 -9.25
N THR A 120 -11.96 -17.88 -8.84
CA THR A 120 -12.47 -16.62 -8.25
C THR A 120 -12.42 -15.42 -9.19
N MET A 121 -11.66 -15.46 -10.28
CA MET A 121 -11.29 -14.26 -11.05
C MET A 121 -12.46 -13.39 -11.52
N TYR A 122 -13.57 -13.98 -11.96
CA TYR A 122 -14.71 -13.23 -12.46
C TYR A 122 -15.51 -12.59 -11.32
N GLU A 123 -15.61 -13.28 -10.19
CA GLU A 123 -16.20 -12.71 -8.98
C GLU A 123 -15.34 -11.54 -8.49
N THR A 124 -14.03 -11.73 -8.38
CA THR A 124 -13.09 -10.66 -8.03
C THR A 124 -13.13 -9.50 -9.02
N MET A 125 -13.22 -9.74 -10.32
CA MET A 125 -13.25 -8.66 -11.31
C MET A 125 -14.57 -7.88 -11.33
N PHE A 126 -15.71 -8.57 -11.25
CA PHE A 126 -17.02 -7.94 -11.50
C PHE A 126 -17.80 -7.58 -10.24
N ASN A 127 -17.48 -8.20 -9.10
CA ASN A 127 -18.12 -7.89 -7.82
C ASN A 127 -17.21 -7.11 -6.86
N HIS A 128 -15.94 -6.89 -7.20
CA HIS A 128 -15.08 -6.02 -6.39
C HIS A 128 -15.58 -4.59 -6.43
N VAL A 129 -15.78 -4.04 -5.23
CA VAL A 129 -16.12 -2.64 -5.02
C VAL A 129 -14.89 -1.97 -4.45
N PRO A 130 -14.20 -1.08 -5.19
CA PRO A 130 -12.99 -0.46 -4.69
C PRO A 130 -13.32 0.47 -3.52
N MET A 131 -12.56 0.33 -2.44
CA MET A 131 -12.63 1.27 -1.33
C MET A 131 -11.99 2.58 -1.78
N THR A 132 -12.79 3.64 -1.81
CA THR A 132 -12.36 4.98 -2.22
C THR A 132 -11.95 5.86 -1.05
N ASN A 133 -12.43 5.55 0.16
CA ASN A 133 -12.08 6.27 1.39
C ASN A 133 -12.04 5.37 2.61
N ILE A 134 -11.19 5.75 3.57
CA ILE A 134 -11.21 5.29 4.95
C ILE A 134 -11.20 6.51 5.85
N GLN A 135 -12.03 6.48 6.89
CA GLN A 135 -12.05 7.48 7.94
C GLN A 135 -12.10 6.80 9.30
N ASN A 136 -11.26 7.23 10.23
CA ASN A 136 -11.37 6.85 11.63
C ASN A 136 -12.23 7.89 12.35
N GLU A 137 -13.22 7.46 13.14
CA GLU A 137 -14.03 8.38 13.96
C GLU A 137 -13.16 9.07 15.02
N GLN A 138 -12.23 8.32 15.62
CA GLN A 138 -11.26 8.88 16.54
C GLN A 138 -10.04 9.38 15.77
N SER A 139 -9.83 10.70 15.72
CA SER A 139 -8.54 11.27 15.29
C SER A 139 -7.48 11.20 16.39
N GLN A 140 -7.90 11.05 17.65
CA GLN A 140 -7.03 10.99 18.81
C GLN A 140 -7.59 10.08 19.91
N ILE A 141 -6.72 9.29 20.54
CA ILE A 141 -7.02 8.35 21.64
C ILE A 141 -6.06 8.67 22.79
N TYR A 142 -6.59 8.68 24.02
CA TYR A 142 -5.81 8.85 25.24
C TYR A 142 -6.00 7.64 26.14
N LEU A 143 -4.92 6.97 26.50
CA LEU A 143 -4.94 5.75 27.30
C LEU A 143 -3.98 5.85 28.48
N ASN A 144 -4.33 5.24 29.61
CA ASN A 144 -3.33 4.86 30.60
C ASN A 144 -2.65 3.56 30.19
N LYS A 145 -1.43 3.33 30.68
CA LYS A 145 -0.71 2.07 30.43
C LYS A 145 -1.57 0.85 30.79
N GLY A 146 -1.69 -0.08 29.86
CA GLY A 146 -2.49 -1.31 29.99
C GLY A 146 -3.97 -1.17 29.64
N GLU A 147 -4.45 0.05 29.35
CA GLU A 147 -5.79 0.25 28.81
C GLU A 147 -5.81 -0.04 27.30
N SER A 148 -7.01 -0.31 26.79
CA SER A 148 -7.24 -0.54 25.36
C SER A 148 -8.48 0.20 24.88
N GLU A 149 -8.47 0.64 23.63
CA GLU A 149 -9.60 1.26 22.96
C GLU A 149 -9.63 0.84 21.48
N SER A 150 -10.82 0.54 20.96
CA SER A 150 -11.00 0.20 19.54
C SER A 150 -11.14 1.44 18.68
N ILE A 151 -10.39 1.50 17.58
CA ILE A 151 -10.61 2.49 16.52
C ILE A 151 -11.88 2.11 15.76
N ARG A 152 -12.82 3.06 15.65
CA ARG A 152 -14.01 2.91 14.81
C ARG A 152 -13.71 3.43 13.42
N THR A 153 -13.66 2.51 12.48
CA THR A 153 -13.27 2.79 11.09
C THR A 153 -14.48 2.70 10.16
N ALA A 154 -14.74 3.79 9.43
CA ALA A 154 -15.73 3.89 8.38
C ALA A 154 -15.06 3.78 7.00
N THR A 155 -15.68 3.03 6.10
CA THR A 155 -15.22 2.82 4.72
C THR A 155 -16.19 3.46 3.74
N THR A 156 -15.68 3.92 2.59
CA THR A 156 -16.53 4.36 1.47
C THR A 156 -16.16 3.59 0.19
N PRO A 157 -17.05 2.79 -0.38
CA PRO A 157 -18.39 2.43 0.12
C PRO A 157 -18.36 1.69 1.47
N VAL A 158 -19.49 1.72 2.19
CA VAL A 158 -19.62 1.04 3.50
C VAL A 158 -19.55 -0.48 3.35
N GLY A 159 -19.05 -1.17 4.38
CA GLY A 159 -19.01 -2.64 4.42
C GLY A 159 -17.72 -3.29 3.94
N LEU A 160 -16.67 -2.50 3.66
CA LEU A 160 -15.37 -2.98 3.18
C LEU A 160 -14.35 -3.20 4.31
N ASN A 161 -14.80 -3.44 5.55
CA ASN A 161 -13.94 -3.55 6.73
C ASN A 161 -12.96 -4.73 6.69
N ALA A 162 -13.26 -5.78 5.91
CA ALA A 162 -12.35 -6.92 5.72
C ALA A 162 -11.07 -6.54 4.97
N ASP A 163 -11.11 -5.44 4.19
CA ASP A 163 -9.97 -4.92 3.46
C ASP A 163 -9.22 -3.83 4.26
N VAL A 164 -9.57 -3.58 5.52
CA VAL A 164 -8.88 -2.60 6.38
C VAL A 164 -7.73 -3.27 7.12
N SER A 165 -6.57 -2.61 7.15
CA SER A 165 -5.41 -3.03 7.92
C SER A 165 -4.90 -1.89 8.81
N TYR A 166 -4.31 -2.24 9.95
CA TYR A 166 -3.78 -1.31 10.93
C TYR A 166 -2.27 -1.54 11.15
N PHE A 167 -1.56 -0.47 11.45
CA PHE A 167 -0.14 -0.50 11.80
C PHE A 167 0.18 0.59 12.81
N SER A 168 0.96 0.27 13.85
CA SER A 168 1.45 1.28 14.79
C SER A 168 2.85 1.75 14.40
N THR A 169 3.07 3.07 14.39
CA THR A 169 4.41 3.64 14.18
C THR A 169 5.36 3.35 15.35
N ASN A 170 4.84 3.01 16.53
CA ASN A 170 5.65 2.74 17.72
C ASN A 170 5.02 1.66 18.62
N LEU A 171 5.38 0.41 18.36
CA LEU A 171 4.91 -0.76 19.13
C LEU A 171 5.34 -0.73 20.61
N TYR A 172 6.38 0.04 20.97
CA TYR A 172 6.77 0.18 22.38
C TYR A 172 5.80 1.07 23.18
N VAL A 173 5.02 1.91 22.49
CA VAL A 173 4.04 2.82 23.10
C VAL A 173 2.64 2.25 22.99
N ALA A 174 2.22 1.84 21.79
CA ALA A 174 0.91 1.27 21.55
C ALA A 174 0.96 0.21 20.45
N GLU A 175 0.31 -0.92 20.69
CA GLU A 175 0.09 -1.98 19.70
C GLU A 175 -1.36 -1.91 19.19
N VAL A 176 -1.60 -2.43 17.98
CA VAL A 176 -2.94 -2.53 17.38
C VAL A 176 -3.09 -3.90 16.74
N ASP A 177 -4.23 -4.55 16.95
CA ASP A 177 -4.54 -5.85 16.33
C ASP A 177 -5.22 -5.72 14.95
N GLU A 178 -5.52 -6.85 14.32
CA GLU A 178 -6.18 -6.92 13.01
C GLU A 178 -7.60 -6.33 12.99
N TYR A 179 -8.22 -6.15 14.17
CA TYR A 179 -9.58 -5.61 14.32
C TYR A 179 -9.57 -4.13 14.73
N GLY A 180 -8.40 -3.51 14.89
CA GLY A 180 -8.25 -2.11 15.29
C GLY A 180 -8.35 -1.87 16.80
N LEU A 181 -8.17 -2.90 17.64
CA LEU A 181 -8.06 -2.73 19.09
C LEU A 181 -6.65 -2.25 19.45
N VAL A 182 -6.56 -1.00 19.91
CA VAL A 182 -5.30 -0.38 20.35
C VAL A 182 -5.06 -0.72 21.81
N THR A 183 -3.87 -1.17 22.17
CA THR A 183 -3.46 -1.47 23.56
C THR A 183 -2.24 -0.64 23.95
N ALA A 184 -2.34 0.07 25.08
CA ALA A 184 -1.29 0.93 25.60
C ALA A 184 -0.20 0.11 26.32
N ILE A 185 1.05 0.29 25.90
CA ILE A 185 2.22 -0.47 26.38
C ILE A 185 3.07 0.36 27.35
N SER A 186 3.43 1.60 26.96
CA SER A 186 4.22 2.50 27.81
C SER A 186 3.96 3.97 27.48
N ASP A 187 4.27 4.86 28.43
CA ASP A 187 4.10 6.30 28.29
C ASP A 187 4.80 6.81 27.02
N GLY A 188 4.07 7.55 26.18
CA GLY A 188 4.56 7.90 24.86
C GLY A 188 3.49 8.40 23.90
N GLU A 189 3.93 8.67 22.68
CA GLU A 189 3.07 8.95 21.52
C GLU A 189 3.31 7.87 20.46
N ALA A 190 2.23 7.41 19.83
CA ALA A 190 2.23 6.55 18.66
C ALA A 190 1.17 7.03 17.68
N THR A 191 1.34 6.71 16.40
CA THR A 191 0.28 6.91 15.41
C THR A 191 -0.15 5.55 14.89
N ILE A 192 -1.45 5.29 14.91
CA ILE A 192 -2.02 4.13 14.25
C ILE A 192 -2.40 4.54 12.83
N ILE A 193 -1.74 3.92 11.86
CA ILE A 193 -2.04 4.04 10.44
C ILE A 193 -3.11 3.02 10.10
N THR A 194 -4.24 3.48 9.57
CA THR A 194 -5.32 2.65 9.06
C THR A 194 -5.35 2.77 7.55
N LYS A 195 -5.27 1.66 6.82
CA LYS A 195 -5.17 1.67 5.36
C LYS A 195 -5.95 0.54 4.71
N ASN A 196 -6.28 0.70 3.43
CA ASN A 196 -6.78 -0.41 2.62
C ASN A 196 -5.61 -1.39 2.39
N ALA A 197 -5.83 -2.67 2.70
CA ALA A 197 -4.88 -3.74 2.50
C ALA A 197 -4.54 -3.96 1.02
N ASN A 198 -5.48 -3.64 0.13
CA ASN A 198 -5.37 -3.80 -1.32
C ASN A 198 -5.01 -2.49 -2.05
N ASP A 199 -5.03 -1.34 -1.37
CA ASP A 199 -4.70 -0.04 -1.95
C ASP A 199 -3.94 0.80 -0.92
N LEU A 200 -2.62 0.89 -1.12
CA LEU A 200 -1.71 1.63 -0.25
C LEU A 200 -1.97 3.13 -0.21
N PHE A 201 -2.83 3.67 -1.08
CA PHE A 201 -3.13 5.09 -1.19
C PHE A 201 -4.38 5.50 -0.42
N VAL A 202 -5.22 4.54 0.01
CA VAL A 202 -6.38 4.81 0.85
C VAL A 202 -5.97 4.63 2.30
N VAL A 203 -5.61 5.74 2.94
CA VAL A 203 -4.98 5.78 4.26
C VAL A 203 -5.64 6.85 5.13
N THR A 204 -5.73 6.61 6.43
CA THR A 204 -5.98 7.60 7.47
C THR A 204 -5.12 7.27 8.69
N SER A 205 -5.16 8.12 9.72
CA SER A 205 -4.42 7.89 10.96
C SER A 205 -5.18 8.33 12.20
N THR A 206 -4.89 7.67 13.32
CA THR A 206 -5.33 8.04 14.67
C THR A 206 -4.09 8.20 15.56
N ASN A 207 -3.96 9.36 16.21
CA ASN A 207 -2.87 9.59 17.16
C ASN A 207 -3.22 8.99 18.52
N VAL A 208 -2.26 8.33 19.16
CA VAL A 208 -2.43 7.64 20.43
C VAL A 208 -1.43 8.19 21.43
N THR A 209 -1.95 8.78 22.50
CA THR A 209 -1.17 9.30 23.62
C THR A 209 -1.34 8.37 24.82
N VAL A 210 -0.25 7.83 25.35
CA VAL A 210 -0.25 6.97 26.52
C VAL A 210 0.34 7.71 27.73
N GLY A 211 -0.40 7.73 28.83
CA GLY A 211 0.00 8.40 30.07
C GLY A 211 -0.20 9.93 30.02
N ASN A 212 0.54 10.67 30.88
CA ASN A 212 0.45 12.13 30.92
C ASN A 212 1.27 12.75 29.77
N GLY A 213 0.63 12.86 28.59
CA GLY A 213 1.18 13.40 27.34
C GLY A 213 1.57 14.89 27.34
N ASP A 214 1.43 15.62 28.45
CA ASP A 214 1.71 17.06 28.56
C ASP A 214 3.18 17.48 28.31
N LYS A 215 4.07 16.54 27.95
CA LYS A 215 5.51 16.81 27.78
C LYS A 215 6.15 16.19 26.55
N LEU A 216 5.39 15.48 25.71
CA LEU A 216 5.97 14.87 24.53
C LEU A 216 5.69 15.74 23.33
N ALA A 217 6.79 16.20 22.76
CA ALA A 217 6.78 17.00 21.57
C ALA A 217 6.18 16.10 20.45
N SER A 218 5.10 16.55 19.80
CA SER A 218 4.39 15.80 18.76
C SER A 218 3.94 16.72 17.62
N VAL A 219 3.62 16.11 16.48
CA VAL A 219 3.19 16.79 15.25
C VAL A 219 1.95 16.06 14.76
N LYS A 220 0.81 16.74 14.75
CA LYS A 220 -0.48 16.14 14.38
C LYS A 220 -1.35 17.10 13.60
N PHE A 221 -2.07 16.61 12.61
CA PHE A 221 -3.10 17.39 11.94
C PHE A 221 -4.29 17.63 12.86
N ASP A 222 -4.91 18.81 12.73
CA ASP A 222 -6.19 19.10 13.36
C ASP A 222 -7.25 18.09 12.91
N SER A 223 -8.13 17.68 13.82
CA SER A 223 -9.17 16.68 13.56
C SER A 223 -10.01 17.01 12.32
N ASP A 224 -10.34 18.29 12.17
CA ASP A 224 -11.22 18.79 11.10
C ASP A 224 -10.47 18.95 9.76
N SER A 225 -9.16 18.72 9.76
CA SER A 225 -8.28 18.85 8.59
C SER A 225 -7.78 17.51 8.06
N LYS A 226 -8.29 16.40 8.60
CA LYS A 226 -7.96 15.04 8.15
C LYS A 226 -8.43 14.73 6.74
N GLU A 227 -9.42 15.47 6.24
CA GLU A 227 -9.84 15.44 4.84
C GLU A 227 -10.14 16.86 4.36
N MET A 228 -9.59 17.24 3.21
CA MET A 228 -9.79 18.56 2.63
C MET A 228 -9.97 18.51 1.12
N ASN A 229 -10.69 19.48 0.55
CA ASN A 229 -10.85 19.63 -0.89
C ASN A 229 -9.95 20.74 -1.43
N LEU A 230 -9.32 20.52 -2.58
CA LEU A 230 -8.49 21.52 -3.26
C LEU A 230 -8.81 21.57 -4.76
N ALA A 231 -8.69 22.75 -5.38
CA ALA A 231 -8.81 22.87 -6.84
C ALA A 231 -7.46 22.59 -7.51
N VAL A 232 -7.47 22.08 -8.74
CA VAL A 232 -6.26 21.94 -9.55
C VAL A 232 -5.54 23.30 -9.69
N GLY A 233 -4.22 23.31 -9.50
CA GLY A 233 -3.38 24.51 -9.54
C GLY A 233 -3.35 25.31 -8.23
N ALA A 234 -4.20 25.00 -7.25
CA ALA A 234 -4.17 25.66 -5.95
C ALA A 234 -3.00 25.15 -5.09
N THR A 235 -2.60 25.99 -4.13
CA THR A 235 -1.60 25.66 -3.13
C THR A 235 -2.19 25.74 -1.73
N LEU A 236 -1.74 24.87 -0.81
CA LEU A 236 -2.19 24.83 0.57
C LEU A 236 -0.98 24.72 1.50
N ASP A 237 -0.85 25.63 2.46
CA ASP A 237 0.19 25.51 3.50
C ASP A 237 -0.35 24.69 4.68
N LEU A 238 0.11 23.45 4.77
CA LEU A 238 -0.33 22.48 5.77
C LEU A 238 0.11 22.85 7.19
N LYS A 239 1.09 23.73 7.37
CA LYS A 239 1.52 24.18 8.70
C LYS A 239 0.41 24.93 9.45
N ASN A 240 -0.59 25.44 8.73
CA ASN A 240 -1.76 26.09 9.32
C ASN A 240 -2.77 25.09 9.92
N TYR A 241 -2.60 23.80 9.66
CA TYR A 241 -3.52 22.72 10.04
C TYR A 241 -2.84 21.65 10.90
N VAL A 242 -1.63 21.94 11.38
CA VAL A 242 -0.83 21.03 12.19
C VAL A 242 -0.58 21.67 13.55
N GLN A 243 -0.91 20.93 14.60
CA GLN A 243 -0.47 21.20 15.95
C GLN A 243 0.94 20.64 16.11
N MET A 244 1.88 21.52 16.42
CA MET A 244 3.29 21.18 16.60
C MET A 244 3.87 21.95 17.78
N ASP A 245 4.75 21.30 18.55
CA ASP A 245 5.60 22.00 19.52
C ASP A 245 6.57 22.94 18.79
N SER A 246 6.83 24.11 19.39
CA SER A 246 7.83 25.11 18.96
C SER A 246 9.20 24.54 18.56
N THR A 247 9.58 23.37 19.10
CA THR A 247 10.84 22.67 18.80
C THR A 247 10.89 22.01 17.41
N TYR A 248 9.76 21.83 16.72
CA TYR A 248 9.67 21.12 15.42
C TYR A 248 9.67 22.00 14.17
N LEU A 249 9.59 23.33 14.32
CA LEU A 249 9.40 24.27 13.21
C LEU A 249 10.45 24.17 12.08
N ALA A 250 11.58 23.49 12.31
CA ALA A 250 12.68 23.35 11.35
C ALA A 250 13.01 21.91 10.88
N ASN A 251 12.33 20.86 11.37
CA ASN A 251 12.77 19.47 11.17
C ASN A 251 11.69 18.50 10.66
N LEU A 252 10.59 18.99 10.11
CA LEU A 252 9.54 18.15 9.54
C LEU A 252 9.87 17.69 8.12
N GLU A 253 9.65 16.41 7.87
CA GLU A 253 9.64 15.84 6.53
C GLU A 253 8.21 15.68 6.04
N TRP A 254 8.00 15.95 4.75
CA TRP A 254 6.68 15.92 4.14
C TRP A 254 6.72 15.04 2.91
N LYS A 255 5.75 14.14 2.77
CA LYS A 255 5.67 13.21 1.65
C LYS A 255 4.25 13.21 1.09
N SER A 256 4.17 13.26 -0.24
CA SER A 256 2.93 12.99 -0.96
C SER A 256 2.91 11.52 -1.37
N SER A 257 1.78 10.85 -1.17
CA SER A 257 1.57 9.49 -1.65
C SER A 257 1.49 9.42 -3.18
N GLN A 258 1.07 10.52 -3.82
CA GLN A 258 0.95 10.63 -5.28
C GLN A 258 1.41 12.02 -5.77
N LYS A 259 2.72 12.17 -6.03
CA LYS A 259 3.32 13.42 -6.52
C LYS A 259 2.70 13.94 -7.82
N ALA A 260 2.14 13.04 -8.61
CA ALA A 260 1.39 13.33 -9.81
C ALA A 260 0.10 14.13 -9.56
N ILE A 261 -0.59 13.87 -8.45
CA ILE A 261 -1.85 14.53 -8.06
C ILE A 261 -1.52 15.79 -7.26
N ALA A 262 -0.63 15.69 -6.27
CA ALA A 262 -0.07 16.86 -5.60
C ALA A 262 1.35 16.62 -5.11
N THR A 263 2.19 17.66 -5.14
CA THR A 263 3.50 17.65 -4.49
C THR A 263 3.44 18.44 -3.19
N VAL A 264 4.26 18.07 -2.21
CA VAL A 264 4.46 18.85 -0.99
C VAL A 264 5.93 19.21 -0.83
N ALA A 265 6.22 20.48 -0.55
CA ALA A 265 7.56 20.96 -0.25
C ALA A 265 7.51 21.89 0.96
N ASN A 266 8.25 21.55 2.02
CA ASN A 266 8.29 22.32 3.26
C ASN A 266 6.89 22.64 3.85
N GLY A 267 5.96 21.68 3.78
CA GLY A 267 4.57 21.82 4.23
C GLY A 267 3.63 22.49 3.22
N VAL A 268 4.13 23.03 2.12
CA VAL A 268 3.29 23.64 1.08
C VAL A 268 2.94 22.61 0.02
N VAL A 269 1.66 22.29 -0.08
CA VAL A 269 1.09 21.42 -1.11
C VAL A 269 0.80 22.24 -2.37
N THR A 270 1.03 21.64 -3.53
CA THR A 270 0.62 22.15 -4.85
C THR A 270 -0.18 21.07 -5.56
N ALA A 271 -1.43 21.38 -5.94
CA ALA A 271 -2.31 20.48 -6.68
C ALA A 271 -2.03 20.53 -8.19
N HIS A 272 -1.89 19.37 -8.81
CA HIS A 272 -1.52 19.22 -10.23
C HIS A 272 -2.62 18.60 -11.08
N SER A 273 -3.29 17.57 -10.59
CA SER A 273 -4.35 16.88 -11.33
C SER A 273 -5.49 16.46 -10.40
N PRO A 274 -6.72 16.27 -10.92
CA PRO A 274 -7.82 15.74 -10.14
C PRO A 274 -7.48 14.35 -9.57
N GLY A 275 -8.03 14.03 -8.41
CA GLY A 275 -7.84 12.74 -7.75
C GLY A 275 -7.66 12.87 -6.24
N ARG A 276 -7.41 11.75 -5.57
CA ARG A 276 -7.20 11.70 -4.12
C ARG A 276 -5.72 11.50 -3.83
N VAL A 277 -5.19 12.21 -2.86
CA VAL A 277 -3.79 12.08 -2.43
C VAL A 277 -3.66 12.22 -0.94
N ASN A 278 -2.82 11.40 -0.33
CA ASN A 278 -2.51 11.49 1.09
C ASN A 278 -1.20 12.28 1.27
N ILE A 279 -1.19 13.21 2.21
CA ILE A 279 0.01 13.94 2.61
C ILE A 279 0.40 13.48 4.01
N ILE A 280 1.63 12.99 4.11
CA ILE A 280 2.23 12.45 5.32
C ILE A 280 3.22 13.48 5.85
N VAL A 281 3.18 13.73 7.16
CA VAL A 281 4.18 14.50 7.89
C VAL A 281 4.91 13.58 8.86
N SER A 282 6.24 13.67 8.88
CA SER A 282 7.06 12.95 9.84
C SER A 282 8.12 13.81 10.51
N ASP A 283 8.53 13.41 11.71
CA ASP A 283 9.73 13.95 12.33
C ASP A 283 10.99 13.24 11.81
N LYS A 284 12.17 13.83 12.05
CA LYS A 284 13.47 13.27 11.63
C LYS A 284 13.82 11.90 12.22
N ASN A 285 13.10 11.49 13.28
CA ASN A 285 13.33 10.21 13.92
C ASN A 285 12.29 9.16 13.46
N GLU A 286 11.44 9.50 12.49
CA GLU A 286 10.39 8.66 11.89
C GLU A 286 9.34 8.13 12.89
N PHE A 287 9.28 8.67 14.12
CA PHE A 287 8.41 8.13 15.18
C PHE A 287 6.98 8.70 15.12
N THR A 288 6.83 9.90 14.60
CA THR A 288 5.54 10.55 14.40
C THR A 288 5.25 10.60 12.91
N THR A 289 4.13 9.99 12.48
CA THR A 289 3.77 9.85 11.06
C THR A 289 2.30 10.17 10.92
N ASP A 290 1.94 11.44 11.06
CA ASP A 290 0.53 11.81 10.90
C ASP A 290 0.19 12.07 9.43
N SER A 291 -1.07 11.91 9.05
CA SER A 291 -1.51 12.07 7.67
C SER A 291 -2.85 12.79 7.54
N LEU A 292 -3.09 13.34 6.35
CA LEU A 292 -4.40 13.80 5.90
C LEU A 292 -4.65 13.42 4.45
N ASN A 293 -5.92 13.40 4.07
CA ASN A 293 -6.39 13.15 2.72
C ASN A 293 -6.77 14.46 2.02
N LEU A 294 -6.34 14.61 0.77
CA LEU A 294 -6.75 15.70 -0.11
C LEU A 294 -7.55 15.13 -1.28
N ILE A 295 -8.69 15.75 -1.55
CA ILE A 295 -9.51 15.50 -2.73
C ILE A 295 -9.33 16.68 -3.67
N ILE A 296 -8.71 16.42 -4.83
CA ILE A 296 -8.42 17.44 -5.83
C ILE A 296 -9.49 17.39 -6.92
N GLY A 297 -10.23 18.49 -7.03
CA GLY A 297 -11.27 18.70 -8.04
C GLY A 297 -10.85 19.71 -9.11
N TYR A 298 -11.59 19.73 -10.21
CA TYR A 298 -11.44 20.73 -11.28
C TYR A 298 -11.72 22.15 -10.81
#